data_AF-A0A7S1B2B8-F1
#
_entry.id   AF-A0A7S1B2B8-F1
#
_cell.length_a   1.000
_cell.length_b   1.000
_cell.length_c   1.000
_cell.angle_alpha   90.00
_cell.angle_beta   90.00
_cell.angle_gamma   90.00
#
_symmetry.space_group_name_H-M   'P 1'
#
loop_
_entity.id
_entity.type
_entity.pdbx_description
1 polymer ?
#
loop_
_entity_poly.entity_id
_entity_poly.type
_entity_poly.pdbx_seq_one_letter_code
_entity_poly.pdbx_strand_id
1 'polypeptide(L)'
;VVSQGVIIATHCCSKVHLCFTRRRLHLDKLRSFTEDSRFQVLTFWLIVGNNLCMASSADHAITESFNAHDALHLGDVQEPRGLTWVNAAEEAFMVMFCIEMLLRVLAHEGEYFQNLWNTVELCAVVSMVLSTYSGFFYVTRITS
;
A
#
# COMPACT_ATOMS: atom_id res chain seq x y z
N VAL A 1 -32.27 23.59 -26.42
CA VAL A 1 -31.77 22.21 -26.17
C VAL A 1 -30.45 22.22 -25.42
N VAL A 2 -29.41 22.94 -25.89
CA VAL A 2 -28.09 23.03 -25.21
C VAL A 2 -28.18 23.53 -23.76
N SER A 3 -29.02 24.54 -23.48
CA SER A 3 -29.15 25.13 -22.13
C SER A 3 -29.76 24.18 -21.08
N GLN A 4 -30.69 23.30 -21.47
CA GLN A 4 -31.25 22.31 -20.53
C GLN A 4 -30.28 21.16 -20.24
N GLY A 5 -29.45 20.77 -21.21
CA GLY A 5 -28.39 19.78 -20.99
C GLY A 5 -27.36 20.23 -19.95
N VAL A 6 -26.99 21.51 -19.95
CA VAL A 6 -26.06 22.09 -18.95
C VAL A 6 -26.67 22.07 -17.56
N ILE A 7 -27.94 22.45 -17.41
CA ILE A 7 -28.63 22.46 -16.10
C ILE A 7 -28.75 21.04 -15.53
N ILE A 8 -29.08 20.06 -16.36
CA ILE A 8 -29.14 18.65 -15.96
C ILE A 8 -27.76 18.13 -15.57
N ALA A 9 -26.71 18.47 -16.33
CA ALA A 9 -25.33 18.11 -16.00
C ALA A 9 -24.87 18.74 -14.69
N THR A 10 -25.19 20.02 -14.42
CA THR A 10 -24.87 20.70 -13.16
C THR A 10 -25.63 20.10 -11.98
N HIS A 11 -26.92 19.75 -12.14
CA HIS A 11 -27.70 19.07 -11.10
C HIS A 11 -27.21 17.65 -10.83
N CYS A 12 -26.77 16.92 -11.86
CA CYS A 12 -26.23 15.58 -11.71
C CYS A 12 -24.84 15.64 -11.04
N CYS A 13 -23.99 16.57 -11.45
CA CYS A 13 -22.68 16.82 -10.85
C CYS A 13 -22.82 17.24 -9.38
N SER A 14 -23.77 18.11 -9.05
CA SER A 14 -24.08 18.52 -7.67
C SER A 14 -24.61 17.35 -6.83
N LYS A 15 -25.47 16.48 -7.38
CA LYS A 15 -25.95 15.27 -6.70
C LYS A 15 -24.85 14.24 -6.47
N VAL A 16 -23.98 14.02 -7.46
CA VAL A 16 -22.84 13.10 -7.35
C VAL A 16 -21.86 13.61 -6.31
N HIS A 17 -21.56 14.93 -6.32
CA HIS A 17 -20.73 15.58 -5.31
C HIS A 17 -21.34 15.45 -3.90
N LEU A 18 -22.64 15.71 -3.74
CA LEU A 18 -23.35 15.54 -2.47
C LEU A 18 -23.43 14.08 -1.99
N CYS A 19 -23.52 13.13 -2.91
CA CYS A 19 -23.50 11.70 -2.58
C CYS A 19 -22.10 11.28 -2.08
N PHE A 20 -21.04 11.85 -2.66
CA PHE A 20 -19.66 11.67 -2.21
C PHE A 20 -19.38 12.30 -0.83
N THR A 21 -20.06 13.40 -0.50
CA THR A 21 -19.93 14.09 0.79
C THR A 21 -20.75 13.46 1.93
N ARG A 22 -21.58 12.45 1.66
CA ARG A 22 -22.47 11.88 2.69
C ARG A 22 -21.70 10.98 3.67
N ARG A 23 -21.04 11.62 4.65
CA ARG A 23 -20.44 11.00 5.86
C ARG A 23 -21.43 9.99 6.45
N ARG A 24 -21.15 8.69 6.32
CA ARG A 24 -22.06 7.63 6.79
C ARG A 24 -21.67 7.06 8.14
N LEU A 25 -20.43 7.22 8.58
CA LEU A 25 -20.01 6.81 9.91
C LEU A 25 -19.48 8.02 10.69
N HIS A 26 -20.10 8.29 11.84
CA HIS A 26 -19.73 9.36 12.77
C HIS A 26 -18.47 8.94 13.58
N LEU A 27 -17.38 8.66 12.87
CA LEU A 27 -16.11 8.17 13.40
C LEU A 27 -15.18 9.32 13.82
N ASP A 28 -15.71 10.34 14.47
CA ASP A 28 -14.93 11.51 14.91
C ASP A 28 -13.80 11.11 15.88
N LYS A 29 -13.98 10.01 16.63
CA LYS A 29 -12.93 9.43 17.47
C LYS A 29 -11.78 8.81 16.67
N LEU A 30 -12.08 8.19 15.53
CA LEU A 30 -11.07 7.59 14.67
C LEU A 30 -10.26 8.69 13.96
N ARG A 31 -10.93 9.77 13.55
CA ARG A 31 -10.27 10.96 13.02
C ARG A 31 -9.31 11.58 14.04
N SER A 32 -9.77 11.81 15.27
CA SER A 32 -8.92 12.34 16.34
C SER A 32 -7.74 11.42 16.68
N PHE A 33 -7.88 10.11 16.50
CA PHE A 33 -6.80 9.15 16.74
C PHE A 33 -5.76 9.19 15.61
N THR A 34 -6.21 9.23 14.35
CA THR A 34 -5.33 9.29 13.17
C THR A 34 -4.62 10.64 13.02
N GLU A 35 -5.25 11.73 13.48
CA GLU A 35 -4.67 13.09 13.47
C GLU A 35 -3.75 13.37 14.67
N ASP A 36 -3.64 12.43 15.63
CA ASP A 36 -2.74 12.60 16.77
C ASP A 36 -1.28 12.66 16.29
N SER A 37 -0.53 13.67 16.76
CA SER A 37 0.87 13.88 16.37
C SER A 37 1.75 12.68 16.70
N ARG A 38 1.40 11.91 17.73
CA ARG A 38 2.09 10.66 18.09
C ARG A 38 1.94 9.59 17.02
N PHE A 39 0.74 9.45 16.47
CA PHE A 39 0.44 8.50 15.41
C PHE A 39 1.19 8.88 14.12
N GLN A 40 1.19 10.16 13.76
CA GLN A 40 1.91 10.65 12.58
C GLN A 40 3.43 10.46 12.68
N VAL A 41 4.02 10.71 13.86
CA VAL A 41 5.45 10.44 14.07
C VAL A 41 5.74 8.94 13.99
N LEU A 42 4.86 8.10 14.53
CA LEU A 42 4.99 6.64 14.42
C LEU A 42 4.97 6.19 12.96
N THR A 43 4.00 6.65 12.16
CA THR A 43 3.95 6.42 10.71
C THR A 43 5.25 6.81 10.04
N PHE A 44 5.75 8.01 10.33
CA PHE A 44 6.96 8.51 9.71
C PHE A 44 8.15 7.58 9.98
N TRP A 45 8.32 7.15 11.24
CA TRP A 45 9.34 6.17 11.59
C TRP A 45 9.12 4.81 10.94
N LEU A 46 7.87 4.41 10.72
CA LEU A 46 7.52 3.16 10.04
C LEU A 46 7.90 3.22 8.55
N ILE A 47 7.67 4.36 7.89
CA ILE A 47 8.13 4.63 6.53
C ILE A 47 9.67 4.59 6.46
N VAL A 48 10.35 5.28 7.36
CA VAL A 48 11.82 5.29 7.41
C VAL A 48 12.37 3.88 7.65
N GLY A 49 11.81 3.16 8.62
CA GLY A 49 12.19 1.78 8.95
C GLY A 49 11.97 0.82 7.79
N ASN A 50 10.82 0.89 7.12
CA ASN A 50 10.53 0.08 5.94
C ASN A 50 11.52 0.35 4.80
N ASN A 51 11.80 1.61 4.50
CA ASN A 51 12.77 1.97 3.46
C ASN A 51 14.18 1.46 3.80
N LEU A 52 14.57 1.51 5.08
CA LEU A 52 15.87 1.00 5.53
C LEU A 52 15.94 -0.54 5.44
N CYS A 53 14.89 -1.24 5.86
CA CYS A 53 14.81 -2.69 5.73
C CYS A 53 14.87 -3.12 4.26
N MET A 54 14.11 -2.45 3.38
CA MET A 54 14.15 -2.71 1.95
C MET A 54 15.52 -2.43 1.34
N ALA A 55 16.18 -1.34 1.75
CA ALA A 55 17.55 -1.05 1.31
C ALA A 55 18.55 -2.12 1.77
N SER A 56 18.42 -2.60 3.00
CA SER A 56 19.27 -3.68 3.52
C SER A 56 19.03 -5.02 2.82
N SER A 57 17.76 -5.35 2.54
CA SER A 57 17.37 -6.53 1.76
C SER A 57 17.98 -6.49 0.36
N ALA A 58 17.89 -5.32 -0.29
CA ALA A 58 18.48 -5.11 -1.61
C ALA A 58 20.01 -5.28 -1.61
N ASP A 59 20.72 -4.74 -0.61
CA ASP A 59 22.18 -4.87 -0.50
C ASP A 59 22.62 -6.33 -0.29
N HIS A 60 21.87 -7.08 0.53
CA HIS A 60 22.08 -8.52 0.70
C HIS A 60 21.84 -9.28 -0.61
N ALA A 61 20.74 -9.01 -1.32
CA ALA A 61 20.42 -9.65 -2.59
C ALA A 61 21.47 -9.35 -3.68
N ILE A 62 21.98 -8.12 -3.72
CA ILE A 62 23.06 -7.73 -4.62
C ILE A 62 24.33 -8.52 -4.31
N THR A 63 24.71 -8.61 -3.04
CA THR A 63 25.89 -9.37 -2.60
C THR A 63 25.77 -10.85 -2.98
N GLU A 64 24.60 -11.45 -2.76
CA GLU A 64 24.33 -12.83 -3.19
C GLU A 64 24.39 -12.99 -4.70
N SER A 65 23.88 -12.03 -5.47
CA SER A 65 23.92 -12.08 -6.93
C SER A 65 25.35 -12.07 -7.48
N PHE A 66 26.25 -11.28 -6.88
CA PHE A 66 27.67 -11.27 -7.25
C PHE A 66 28.35 -12.58 -6.86
N ASN A 67 28.12 -13.06 -5.64
CA ASN A 67 28.67 -14.33 -5.17
C ASN A 67 28.20 -15.51 -6.04
N ALA A 68 26.94 -15.51 -6.47
CA ALA A 68 26.41 -16.51 -7.39
C ALA A 68 27.03 -16.40 -8.79
N HIS A 69 27.29 -15.18 -9.29
CA HIS A 69 27.96 -14.98 -10.57
C HIS A 69 29.41 -15.50 -10.53
N ASP A 70 30.13 -15.22 -9.44
CA ASP A 70 31.49 -15.71 -9.23
C ASP A 70 31.53 -17.24 -9.04
N ALA A 71 30.54 -17.82 -8.34
CA ALA A 71 30.42 -19.27 -8.15
C ALA A 71 30.19 -20.00 -9.48
N LEU A 72 29.40 -19.43 -10.40
CA LEU A 72 29.22 -19.98 -11.76
C LEU A 72 30.52 -19.97 -12.57
N HIS A 73 31.36 -18.94 -12.42
CA HIS A 73 32.68 -18.90 -13.05
C HIS A 73 33.64 -19.98 -12.49
N LEU A 74 33.44 -20.40 -11.25
CA LEU A 74 34.21 -21.45 -10.57
C LEU A 74 33.58 -22.85 -10.73
N GLY A 75 32.40 -22.97 -11.35
CA GLY A 75 31.70 -24.23 -11.57
C GLY A 75 30.98 -24.80 -10.33
N ASP A 76 30.76 -23.99 -9.30
CA ASP A 76 30.08 -24.40 -8.07
C ASP A 76 28.63 -23.88 -8.07
N VAL A 77 27.65 -24.77 -7.87
CA VAL A 77 26.22 -24.43 -7.93
C VAL A 77 25.72 -24.22 -6.51
N GLN A 78 25.78 -22.99 -6.04
CA GLN A 78 25.25 -22.59 -4.74
C GLN A 78 23.79 -22.11 -4.89
N GLU A 79 22.85 -22.84 -4.30
CA GLU A 79 21.43 -22.47 -4.24
C GLU A 79 21.23 -21.17 -3.39
N PRO A 80 20.45 -20.19 -3.86
CA PRO A 80 20.21 -18.95 -3.13
C PRO A 80 19.44 -19.21 -1.83
N ARG A 81 20.04 -18.88 -0.69
CA ARG A 81 19.41 -19.03 0.63
C ARG A 81 18.56 -17.80 0.93
N GLY A 82 17.30 -17.81 0.48
CA GLY A 82 16.32 -16.81 0.89
C GLY A 82 16.25 -16.70 2.42
N LEU A 83 16.72 -15.57 2.96
CA LEU A 83 16.74 -15.30 4.39
C LEU A 83 15.31 -15.17 4.91
N THR A 84 14.87 -16.13 5.72
CA THR A 84 13.50 -16.21 6.24
C THR A 84 13.05 -14.96 7.01
N TRP A 85 13.97 -14.25 7.65
CA TRP A 85 13.67 -13.05 8.41
C TRP A 85 13.37 -11.83 7.53
N VAL A 86 13.92 -11.77 6.31
CA VAL A 86 13.66 -10.68 5.36
C VAL A 86 12.21 -10.76 4.88
N ASN A 87 11.78 -11.95 4.46
CA ASN A 87 10.41 -12.20 4.02
C ASN A 87 9.39 -11.91 5.14
N ALA A 88 9.70 -12.30 6.38
CA ALA A 88 8.85 -12.02 7.52
C ALA A 88 8.75 -10.51 7.83
N ALA A 89 9.86 -9.77 7.67
CA ALA A 89 9.86 -8.32 7.85
C ALA A 89 9.04 -7.62 6.75
N GLU A 90 9.22 -7.99 5.49
CA GLU A 90 8.46 -7.43 4.36
C GLU A 90 6.95 -7.66 4.51
N GLU A 91 6.53 -8.85 4.93
CA GLU A 91 5.13 -9.16 5.20
C GLU A 91 4.58 -8.37 6.39
N ALA A 92 5.36 -8.23 7.48
CA ALA A 92 4.93 -7.47 8.65
C ALA A 92 4.75 -5.98 8.34
N PHE A 93 5.68 -5.37 7.60
CA PHE A 93 5.57 -3.97 7.18
C PHE A 93 4.39 -3.76 6.22
N MET A 94 4.15 -4.72 5.32
CA MET A 94 2.97 -4.69 4.45
C MET A 94 1.67 -4.59 5.24
N VAL A 95 1.47 -5.50 6.19
CA VAL A 95 0.23 -5.55 6.97
C VAL A 95 0.06 -4.27 7.79
N MET A 96 1.13 -3.74 8.36
CA MET A 96 1.11 -2.49 9.12
C MET A 96 0.72 -1.28 8.24
N PHE A 97 1.27 -1.15 7.03
CA PHE A 97 0.86 -0.09 6.09
C PHE A 97 -0.57 -0.24 5.62
N CYS A 98 -1.02 -1.46 5.35
CA CYS A 98 -2.41 -1.74 4.98
C CYS A 98 -3.38 -1.28 6.07
N ILE A 99 -3.10 -1.63 7.33
CA ILE A 99 -3.94 -1.24 8.47
C ILE A 99 -3.96 0.28 8.64
N GLU A 100 -2.79 0.93 8.57
CA GLU A 100 -2.69 2.37 8.66
C GLU A 100 -3.48 3.09 7.55
N MET A 101 -3.36 2.63 6.31
CA MET A 101 -4.05 3.25 5.19
C MET A 101 -5.56 3.03 5.28
N LEU A 102 -5.99 1.86 5.75
CA LEU A 102 -7.41 1.61 6.04
C LEU A 102 -7.93 2.57 7.12
N LEU A 103 -7.17 2.79 8.20
CA LEU A 103 -7.51 3.76 9.26
C LEU A 103 -7.62 5.19 8.72
N ARG A 104 -6.70 5.61 7.84
CA ARG A 104 -6.72 6.95 7.21
C ARG A 104 -7.92 7.13 6.29
N VAL A 105 -8.23 6.13 5.46
CA VAL A 105 -9.39 6.12 4.56
C VAL A 105 -10.70 6.18 5.36
N LEU A 106 -10.83 5.35 6.41
CA LEU A 106 -12.02 5.34 7.27
C LEU A 106 -12.18 6.64 8.07
N ALA A 107 -11.08 7.30 8.45
CA ALA A 107 -11.12 8.58 9.15
C ALA A 107 -11.56 9.76 8.27
N HIS A 108 -11.27 9.72 6.96
CA HIS A 108 -11.47 10.85 6.06
C HIS A 108 -12.55 10.64 4.99
N GLU A 109 -13.25 9.49 4.99
CA GLU A 109 -14.38 9.05 4.15
C GLU A 109 -14.53 9.73 2.78
N GLY A 110 -15.00 10.98 2.73
CA GLY A 110 -15.25 11.73 1.49
C GLY A 110 -14.20 12.80 1.11
N GLU A 111 -13.42 13.29 2.07
CA GLU A 111 -12.35 14.28 1.86
C GLU A 111 -11.04 13.61 1.41
N TYR A 112 -10.87 12.32 1.77
CA TYR A 112 -9.70 11.51 1.39
C TYR A 112 -9.48 11.46 -0.13
N PHE A 113 -10.55 11.23 -0.89
CA PHE A 113 -10.51 11.08 -2.35
C PHE A 113 -10.37 12.41 -3.11
N GLN A 114 -10.50 13.55 -2.42
CA GLN A 114 -10.28 14.86 -3.03
C GLN A 114 -8.79 15.19 -3.14
N ASN A 115 -7.96 14.60 -2.27
CA ASN A 115 -6.52 14.72 -2.35
C ASN A 115 -5.94 13.65 -3.29
N LEU A 116 -5.31 14.09 -4.37
CA LEU A 116 -4.66 13.19 -5.33
C LEU A 116 -3.57 12.34 -4.67
N TRP A 117 -2.85 12.90 -3.69
CA TRP A 117 -1.77 12.20 -3.00
C TRP A 117 -2.28 10.98 -2.22
N ASN A 118 -3.37 11.15 -1.47
CA ASN A 118 -4.04 10.09 -0.73
C ASN A 118 -4.57 8.97 -1.66
N THR A 119 -5.01 9.36 -2.87
CA THR A 119 -5.50 8.41 -3.88
C THR A 119 -4.35 7.57 -4.44
N VAL A 120 -3.18 8.17 -4.67
CA VAL A 120 -1.96 7.44 -5.09
C VAL A 120 -1.52 6.45 -4.02
N GLU A 121 -1.52 6.86 -2.75
CA GLU A 121 -1.21 5.96 -1.62
C GLU A 121 -2.17 4.77 -1.55
N LEU A 122 -3.47 5.01 -1.73
CA LEU A 122 -4.47 3.95 -1.78
C LEU A 122 -4.25 2.99 -2.95
N CYS A 123 -3.96 3.51 -4.14
CA CYS A 123 -3.66 2.68 -5.31
C CYS A 123 -2.42 1.81 -5.10
N ALA A 124 -1.36 2.34 -4.50
CA ALA A 124 -0.15 1.59 -4.19
C ALA A 124 -0.44 0.40 -3.27
N VAL A 125 -1.23 0.60 -2.21
CA VAL A 125 -1.66 -0.48 -1.30
C VAL A 125 -2.51 -1.52 -2.03
N VAL A 126 -3.45 -1.09 -2.87
CA VAL A 126 -4.28 -2.02 -3.65
C VAL A 126 -3.43 -2.86 -4.61
N SER A 127 -2.48 -2.25 -5.32
CA SER A 127 -1.56 -2.97 -6.21
C SER A 127 -0.73 -4.02 -5.47
N MET A 128 -0.27 -3.68 -4.26
CA MET A 128 0.51 -4.58 -3.40
C MET A 128 -0.31 -5.78 -2.91
N VAL A 129 -1.54 -5.53 -2.46
CA VAL A 129 -2.48 -6.57 -2.06
C VAL A 129 -2.82 -7.49 -3.24
N LEU A 130 -3.08 -6.93 -4.42
CA LEU A 130 -3.32 -7.70 -5.64
C LEU A 130 -2.12 -8.57 -6.04
N SER A 131 -0.91 -8.06 -5.91
CA SER A 131 0.33 -8.83 -6.16
C SER A 131 0.47 -10.01 -5.20
N THR A 132 0.07 -9.85 -3.95
CA THR A 132 0.10 -10.92 -2.95
C THR A 132 -0.95 -11.99 -3.27
N TYR A 133 -2.18 -11.57 -3.59
CA TYR A 133 -3.26 -12.49 -3.94
C TYR A 133 -2.98 -13.27 -5.23
N SER A 134 -2.37 -12.64 -6.24
CA SER A 134 -2.02 -13.33 -7.48
C SER A 134 -1.00 -14.43 -7.20
N GLY A 135 0.05 -14.16 -6.44
CA GLY A 135 1.05 -15.15 -6.03
C GLY A 135 0.42 -16.36 -5.31
N PHE A 136 -0.49 -16.10 -4.37
CA PHE A 136 -1.22 -17.15 -3.66
C PHE A 136 -2.08 -18.01 -4.61
N PHE A 137 -2.79 -17.38 -5.55
CA PHE A 137 -3.60 -18.09 -6.54
C PHE A 137 -2.75 -18.95 -7.48
N TYR A 138 -1.58 -18.46 -7.91
CA TYR A 138 -0.64 -19.23 -8.73
C TYR A 138 -0.10 -20.47 -7.99
N VAL A 139 0.33 -20.32 -6.74
CA VAL A 139 0.80 -21.46 -5.91
C VAL A 139 -0.28 -22.51 -5.73
N THR A 140 -1.52 -22.07 -5.45
CA THR A 140 -2.65 -22.98 -5.23
C THR A 140 -3.03 -23.73 -6.51
N ARG A 141 -2.86 -23.10 -7.68
CA ARG A 141 -3.09 -23.71 -9.00
C ARG A 141 -2.04 -24.73 -9.42
N ILE A 142 -0.79 -24.57 -8.99
CA ILE A 142 0.31 -25.49 -9.33
C ILE A 142 0.29 -26.73 -8.43
N THR A 143 -0.25 -26.60 -7.21
CA THR A 143 -0.28 -27.68 -6.21
C THR A 143 -1.53 -28.59 -6.33
N SER A 144 -2.52 -28.22 -7.16
CA SER A 144 -3.74 -28.99 -7.43
C SER A 144 -3.70 -29.71 -8.78
#